data_AF-A0A5K1B3T7-F1
#
_entry.id   AF-A0A5K1B3T7-F1
#
_cell.length_a   1.000
_cell.length_b   1.000
_cell.length_c   1.000
_cell.angle_alpha   90.00
_cell.angle_beta   90.00
_cell.angle_gamma   90.00
#
_symmetry.space_group_name_H-M   'P 1'
#
loop_
_entity.id
_entity.type
_entity.pdbx_description
1 polymer ?
#
loop_
_entity_poly.entity_id
_entity_poly.type
_entity_poly.pdbx_seq_one_letter_code
_entity_poly.pdbx_strand_id
1 'polypeptide(L)' 'VTYSGAILEVCMRKLVFYPEIVSFIEEDKDQFPYVKVQYAYASPPKLIMVNEDGETKETI' A
#
# COMPACT_ATOMS: atom_id res chain seq x y z
N VAL A 1 8.13 -4.48 -17.49
CA VAL A 1 7.99 -4.92 -16.09
C VAL A 1 6.51 -5.10 -15.82
N THR A 2 6.04 -6.32 -15.59
CA THR A 2 4.64 -6.60 -15.24
C THR A 2 4.53 -6.70 -13.72
N TYR A 3 3.52 -6.05 -13.15
CA TYR A 3 3.18 -6.08 -11.73
C TYR A 3 1.78 -6.67 -11.60
N SER A 4 1.60 -7.50 -10.59
CA SER A 4 0.39 -8.32 -10.40
C SER A 4 -0.43 -7.83 -9.21
N GLY A 5 0.16 -6.92 -8.42
CA GLY A 5 -0.50 -6.20 -7.35
C GLY A 5 0.46 -5.25 -6.66
N ALA A 6 -0.03 -4.62 -5.60
CA ALA A 6 0.79 -3.78 -4.73
C ALA A 6 0.36 -3.92 -3.26
N ILE A 7 1.27 -3.69 -2.34
CA ILE A 7 1.02 -3.60 -0.91
C ILE A 7 1.33 -2.17 -0.48
N LEU A 8 0.32 -1.47 0.02
CA LEU A 8 0.45 -0.20 0.69
C LEU A 8 0.74 -0.49 2.18
N GLU A 9 2.01 -0.45 2.56
CA GLU A 9 2.43 -0.62 3.95
C GLU A 9 2.37 0.73 4.67
N VAL A 10 1.60 0.81 5.76
CA VAL A 10 1.36 2.05 6.51
C VAL A 10 1.36 1.82 8.02
N CYS A 11 1.77 2.83 8.79
CA CYS A 11 1.59 2.84 10.24
C CYS A 11 0.33 3.65 10.61
N MET A 12 -0.62 3.04 11.34
CA MET A 12 -1.87 3.72 11.74
C MET A 12 -1.62 5.05 12.47
N ARG A 13 -0.57 5.14 13.29
CA ARG A 13 -0.25 6.38 14.03
C ARG A 13 0.29 7.50 13.15
N LYS A 14 0.81 7.17 11.97
CA LYS A 14 1.37 8.14 11.03
C LYS A 14 0.35 8.60 9.99
N LEU A 15 -0.74 7.88 9.79
CA LEU A 15 -1.75 8.20 8.76
C LEU A 15 -2.35 9.61 8.89
N VAL A 16 -2.43 10.15 10.11
CA VAL A 16 -2.87 11.54 10.36
C VAL A 16 -2.02 12.58 9.61
N PHE A 17 -0.77 12.25 9.27
CA PHE A 17 0.12 13.13 8.52
C PHE A 17 0.00 12.96 7.00
N TYR A 18 -0.79 11.99 6.52
CA TYR A 18 -0.95 11.64 5.11
C TYR A 18 -2.44 11.57 4.74
N PRO A 19 -3.14 12.72 4.65
CA PRO A 19 -4.58 12.75 4.40
C PRO A 19 -4.97 12.07 3.07
N GLU A 20 -4.16 12.24 2.03
CA GLU A 20 -4.38 11.58 0.72
C GLU A 20 -4.35 10.04 0.83
N ILE A 21 -3.49 9.50 1.70
CA ILE A 21 -3.42 8.05 1.92
C ILE A 21 -4.65 7.56 2.67
N VAL A 22 -5.16 8.35 3.62
CA VAL A 22 -6.40 8.02 4.34
C VAL A 22 -7.58 8.02 3.37
N SER A 23 -7.73 9.08 2.57
CA SER A 23 -8.77 9.18 1.54
C SER A 23 -8.71 8.00 0.56
N PHE A 24 -7.52 7.64 0.08
CA PHE A 24 -7.35 6.44 -0.75
C PHE A 24 -7.82 5.16 -0.06
N ILE A 25 -7.47 4.95 1.21
CA ILE A 25 -7.85 3.75 1.97
C ILE A 25 -9.37 3.68 2.19
N GLU A 26 -10.03 4.81 2.43
CA GLU A 26 -11.46 4.87 2.77
C GLU A 26 -12.38 4.93 1.55
N GLU A 27 -11.97 5.61 0.47
CA GLU A 27 -12.85 5.95 -0.65
C GLU A 27 -12.52 5.15 -1.92
N ASP A 28 -11.23 4.92 -2.19
CA ASP A 28 -10.78 4.37 -3.47
C ASP A 28 -10.36 2.90 -3.39
N LYS A 29 -9.99 2.40 -2.21
CA LYS A 29 -9.37 1.09 -2.05
C LYS A 29 -10.17 -0.06 -2.67
N ASP A 30 -11.50 0.01 -2.62
CA ASP A 30 -12.39 -1.01 -3.20
C ASP A 30 -12.34 -1.06 -4.74
N GLN A 31 -11.95 0.05 -5.38
CA GLN A 31 -11.74 0.12 -6.83
C GLN A 31 -10.43 -0.56 -7.26
N PHE A 32 -9.51 -0.82 -6.31
CA PHE A 32 -8.20 -1.42 -6.55
C PHE A 32 -8.08 -2.81 -5.88
N PRO A 33 -8.64 -3.88 -6.48
CA PRO A 33 -8.66 -5.22 -5.89
C PRO A 33 -7.27 -5.85 -5.73
N TYR A 34 -6.31 -5.42 -6.56
CA TYR A 34 -4.92 -5.91 -6.55
C TYR A 34 -4.02 -5.14 -5.58
N VAL A 35 -4.52 -4.07 -4.95
CA VAL A 35 -3.81 -3.35 -3.89
C VAL A 35 -4.23 -3.93 -2.55
N LYS A 36 -3.28 -4.21 -1.66
CA LYS A 36 -3.55 -4.61 -0.27
C LYS A 36 -2.99 -3.57 0.68
N VAL A 37 -3.71 -3.29 1.77
CA VAL A 37 -3.21 -2.39 2.82
C VAL A 37 -2.64 -3.25 3.93
N GLN A 38 -1.39 -3.00 4.32
CA GLN A 38 -0.73 -3.69 5.41
C GLN A 38 -0.37 -2.70 6.50
N TYR A 39 -0.85 -2.95 7.71
CA TYR A 39 -0.55 -2.10 8.85
C TYR A 39 0.70 -2.61 9.58
N ALA A 40 1.78 -1.84 9.52
CA ALA A 40 3.05 -2.16 10.15
C ALA A 40 3.45 -1.08 11.16
N TYR A 41 3.84 -1.49 12.37
CA TYR A 41 4.24 -0.55 13.41
C TYR A 41 5.53 0.17 13.03
N ALA A 42 5.59 1.47 13.28
CA ALA A 42 6.72 2.37 12.98
C ALA A 42 7.13 2.50 11.51
N SER A 43 6.55 1.75 10.56
CA SER A 43 6.90 1.88 9.15
C SER A 43 6.38 3.21 8.57
N PRO A 44 7.18 3.97 7.81
CA PRO A 44 6.65 5.06 6.98
C PRO A 44 5.74 4.46 5.90
N PRO A 45 4.79 5.25 5.33
CA PRO A 45 4.02 4.80 4.18
C PRO A 45 4.94 4.38 3.04
N LYS A 46 4.73 3.18 2.49
CA LYS A 46 5.49 2.65 1.35
C LYS A 46 4.57 1.89 0.43
N LEU A 47 4.83 2.00 -0.88
CA LEU A 47 4.18 1.18 -1.89
C LEU A 47 5.13 0.08 -2.33
N ILE A 48 4.74 -1.16 -2.07
CA ILE A 48 5.52 -2.35 -2.39
C ILE A 48 4.86 -3.01 -3.59
N MET A 49 5.50 -2.97 -4.75
CA MET A 49 4.98 -3.58 -5.97
C MET A 49 5.33 -5.07 -5.97
N VAL A 50 4.33 -5.93 -6.20
CA VAL A 50 4.49 -7.39 -6.22
C VAL A 50 4.33 -7.96 -7.62
N ASN A 51 5.10 -9.00 -7.91
CA ASN A 51 5.05 -9.76 -9.15
C ASN A 51 4.02 -10.89 -9.10
N GLU A 52 3.89 -11.62 -10.21
CA GLU A 52 2.97 -12.74 -10.37
C GLU A 52 3.30 -13.89 -9.42
N ASP A 53 4.59 -14.06 -9.11
CA ASP A 53 5.11 -15.02 -8.13
C ASP A 53 4.92 -14.57 -6.66
N GLY A 54 4.32 -13.39 -6.43
CA GLY A 54 4.14 -12.81 -5.09
C GLY A 54 5.42 -12.20 -4.50
N GLU A 55 6.51 -12.17 -5.25
CA GLU A 55 7.77 -11.57 -4.84
C GLU A 55 7.73 -10.03 -4.92
N THR A 56 8.31 -9.38 -3.91
CA THR A 56 8.52 -7.94 -3.88
C THR A 56 9.52 -7.54 -4.95
N LYS A 57 9.10 -6.72 -5.90
CA LYS A 57 9.96 -6.25 -6.99
C LYS A 57 10.52 -4.86 -6.76
N GLU A 58 9.71 -3.99 -6.18
CA GLU A 58 10.03 -2.58 -6.02
C GLU A 58 9.36 -2.01 -4.77
N THR A 59 10.03 -1.07 -4.11
CA THR A 59 9.48 -0.33 -2.98
C THR A 59 9.69 1.15 -3.22
N ILE A 60 8.59 1.91 -3.22
CA ILE A 60 8.55 3.35 -3.44
C ILE A 60 8.07 4.03 -2.15
#